data_AF-A0A124HRA7-F1
#
_entry.id   AF-A0A124HRA7-F1
#
_cell.length_a   1.000
_cell.length_b   1.000
_cell.length_c   1.000
_cell.angle_alpha   90.00
_cell.angle_beta   90.00
_cell.angle_gamma   90.00
#
_symmetry.space_group_name_H-M   'P 1'
#
loop_
_entity.id
_entity.type
_entity.pdbx_description
1 polymer ?
#
loop_
_entity_poly.entity_id
_entity_poly.type
_entity_poly.pdbx_seq_one_letter_code
_entity_poly.pdbx_strand_id
1 'polypeptide(L)'
;MGSDGSDGRQDGGSLQEIIQRLTSRARFVVLTQVVAHPHVQHRDIARRLQQRLLTDLDSSLGVTLLHPADRGARAAFSSWGWQNLGEVVGMHGAVAPCVLTLSAEGQPSARR
;
A
#
# COMPACT_ATOMS: atom_id res chain seq x y z
N MET A 1 -46.83 28.34 -18.60
CA MET A 1 -46.55 28.09 -17.17
C MET A 1 -45.50 27.01 -17.10
N GLY A 2 -44.27 27.37 -16.73
CA GLY A 2 -43.18 26.42 -16.56
C GLY A 2 -43.25 25.68 -15.23
N SER A 3 -42.59 24.53 -15.18
CA SER A 3 -41.59 24.28 -14.14
C SER A 3 -40.69 23.13 -14.61
N ASP A 4 -39.41 23.49 -14.66
CA ASP A 4 -38.27 22.59 -14.59
C ASP A 4 -38.41 21.58 -13.46
N GLY A 5 -37.87 20.40 -13.71
CA GLY A 5 -37.65 19.35 -12.72
C GLY A 5 -36.46 18.51 -13.10
N SER A 6 -35.39 19.14 -13.60
CA SER A 6 -34.05 18.55 -13.60
C SER A 6 -33.58 18.48 -12.14
N ASP A 7 -33.18 17.31 -11.66
CA ASP A 7 -31.80 17.06 -11.23
C ASP A 7 -31.69 15.71 -10.50
N GLY A 8 -31.58 14.63 -11.27
CA GLY A 8 -31.15 13.34 -10.76
C GLY A 8 -29.62 13.27 -10.74
N ARG A 9 -28.94 14.08 -9.92
CA ARG A 9 -27.48 14.01 -9.80
C ARG A 9 -26.99 14.26 -8.38
N GLN A 10 -27.26 13.30 -7.50
CA GLN A 10 -26.68 13.26 -6.16
C GLN A 10 -26.13 11.86 -5.88
N ASP A 11 -24.89 11.55 -6.30
CA ASP A 11 -24.10 10.51 -5.62
C ASP A 11 -22.57 10.53 -5.90
N GLY A 12 -22.02 11.68 -6.31
CA GLY A 12 -20.58 11.82 -6.58
C GLY A 12 -19.79 12.49 -5.45
N GLY A 13 -20.45 13.35 -4.67
CA GLY A 13 -19.79 14.16 -3.62
C GLY A 13 -19.48 13.38 -2.34
N SER A 14 -20.27 12.37 -2.02
CA SER A 14 -20.17 11.59 -0.77
C SER A 14 -18.88 10.75 -0.72
N LEU A 15 -18.58 9.99 -1.79
CA LEU A 15 -17.40 9.13 -1.83
C LEU A 15 -16.10 9.94 -1.83
N GLN A 16 -16.04 11.02 -2.62
CA GLN A 16 -14.84 11.85 -2.67
C GLN A 16 -14.55 12.49 -1.31
N GLU A 17 -15.58 12.98 -0.61
CA GLU A 17 -15.45 13.52 0.74
C GLU A 17 -15.02 12.46 1.75
N ILE A 18 -15.59 11.25 1.68
CA ILE A 18 -15.20 10.11 2.52
C ILE A 18 -13.73 9.76 2.27
N ILE A 19 -13.31 9.66 1.00
CA ILE A 19 -11.93 9.39 0.62
C ILE A 19 -11.02 10.48 1.17
N GLN A 20 -11.33 11.76 0.94
CA GLN A 20 -10.54 12.89 1.45
C GLN A 20 -10.43 12.87 2.98
N ARG A 21 -11.53 12.57 3.68
CA ARG A 21 -11.54 12.49 5.15
C ARG A 21 -10.69 11.32 5.66
N LEU A 22 -10.72 10.18 4.98
CA LEU A 22 -9.90 9.01 5.30
C LEU A 22 -8.42 9.23 4.95
N THR A 23 -8.10 9.85 3.82
CA THR A 23 -6.72 10.08 3.36
C THR A 23 -6.06 11.30 3.98
N SER A 24 -6.81 12.30 4.45
CA SER A 24 -6.26 13.50 5.10
C SER A 24 -5.54 13.22 6.42
N ARG A 25 -5.85 12.10 7.08
CA ARG A 25 -5.22 11.67 8.34
C ARG A 25 -4.30 10.46 8.17
N ALA A 26 -4.41 9.71 7.07
CA ALA A 26 -3.62 8.51 6.84
C ALA A 26 -2.27 8.86 6.20
N ARG A 27 -1.19 8.76 6.96
CA ARG A 27 0.18 8.76 6.42
C ARG A 27 0.56 7.36 5.98
N PHE A 28 0.26 7.02 4.73
CA PHE A 28 0.72 5.78 4.12
C PHE A 28 1.73 6.04 3.00
N VAL A 29 2.64 5.10 2.80
CA VAL A 29 3.64 5.14 1.73
C VAL A 29 3.39 3.99 0.79
N VAL A 30 3.26 4.31 -0.50
CA VAL A 30 3.18 3.31 -1.56
C VAL A 30 4.58 3.06 -2.10
N LEU A 31 5.14 1.90 -1.78
CA LEU A 31 6.38 1.40 -2.36
C LEU A 31 6.05 0.73 -3.70
N THR A 32 6.37 1.39 -4.80
CA THR A 32 6.12 0.86 -6.14
C THR A 32 7.17 -0.17 -6.54
N GLN A 33 8.44 0.09 -6.23
CA GLN A 33 9.55 -0.82 -6.50
C GLN A 33 10.63 -0.67 -5.44
N VAL A 34 11.15 -1.80 -4.95
CA VAL A 34 12.34 -1.86 -4.11
C VAL A 34 13.29 -2.86 -4.75
N VAL A 35 14.33 -2.34 -5.40
CA VAL A 35 15.33 -3.17 -6.08
C VAL A 35 16.63 -3.09 -5.29
N ALA A 36 17.04 -4.23 -4.74
CA ALA A 36 18.37 -4.39 -4.15
C ALA A 36 19.14 -5.41 -4.98
N HIS A 37 20.39 -5.09 -5.31
CA HIS A 37 21.26 -6.05 -5.99
C HIS A 37 21.46 -7.27 -5.08
N PRO A 38 21.26 -8.51 -5.59
CA PRO A 38 21.40 -9.71 -4.78
C PRO A 38 22.84 -9.83 -4.27
N HIS A 39 23.01 -9.77 -2.95
CA HIS A 39 24.32 -9.82 -2.31
C HIS A 39 24.35 -10.91 -1.24
N VAL A 40 25.37 -11.77 -1.29
CA VAL A 40 25.50 -12.95 -0.41
C VAL A 40 25.57 -12.58 1.08
N GLN A 41 26.21 -11.45 1.40
CA GLN A 41 26.39 -10.96 2.77
C GLN A 41 25.29 -10.00 3.23
N HIS A 42 24.49 -9.46 2.31
CA HIS A 42 23.54 -8.38 2.61
C HIS A 42 22.15 -8.67 2.05
N ARG A 43 21.64 -9.85 2.42
CA ARG A 43 20.33 -10.37 1.95
C ARG A 43 19.14 -9.51 2.38
N ASP A 44 19.32 -8.65 3.37
CA ASP A 44 18.27 -7.83 3.97
C ASP A 44 18.39 -6.33 3.67
N ILE A 45 19.15 -5.94 2.62
CA ILE A 45 19.21 -4.54 2.16
C ILE A 45 17.82 -4.02 1.79
N ALA A 46 17.06 -4.77 1.00
CA ALA A 46 15.73 -4.37 0.59
C ALA A 46 14.82 -4.09 1.80
N ARG A 47 14.83 -4.98 2.80
CA ARG A 47 14.11 -4.82 4.06
C ARG A 47 14.54 -3.55 4.82
N ARG A 48 15.85 -3.34 4.99
CA ARG A 48 16.38 -2.15 5.67
C ARG A 48 15.99 -0.87 4.97
N LEU A 49 16.05 -0.84 3.64
CA LEU A 49 15.65 0.32 2.85
C LEU A 49 14.15 0.62 3.04
N GLN A 50 13.30 -0.40 3.01
CA GLN A 50 11.86 -0.25 3.28
C GLN A 50 11.58 0.32 4.66
N GLN A 51 12.21 -0.24 5.70
CA GLN A 51 12.06 0.24 7.07
C GLN A 51 12.52 1.69 7.21
N ARG A 52 13.68 2.03 6.64
CA ARG A 52 14.22 3.39 6.64
C ARG A 52 13.26 4.36 5.96
N LEU A 53 12.75 4.02 4.77
CA LEU A 53 11.79 4.86 4.04
C LEU A 53 10.51 5.10 4.82
N LEU A 54 9.95 4.08 5.45
CA LEU A 54 8.73 4.22 6.26
C LEU A 54 8.96 5.10 7.49
N THR A 55 10.11 4.95 8.15
CA THR A 55 10.49 5.78 9.31
C THR A 55 10.77 7.23 8.90
N ASP A 56 11.55 7.46 7.84
CA ASP A 56 11.92 8.79 7.38
C ASP A 56 10.69 9.58 6.89
N LEU A 57 9.66 8.90 6.40
CA LEU A 57 8.38 9.49 5.97
C LEU A 57 7.32 9.57 7.09
N ASP A 58 7.67 9.17 8.32
CA ASP A 58 6.76 9.11 9.47
C ASP A 58 5.42 8.43 9.14
N SER A 59 5.52 7.31 8.41
CA SER A 59 4.37 6.58 7.91
C SER A 59 4.08 5.36 8.78
N SER A 60 2.86 5.28 9.28
CA SER A 60 2.38 4.14 10.08
C SER A 60 1.96 2.95 9.22
N LEU A 61 1.84 3.12 7.89
CA LEU A 61 1.36 2.10 6.96
C LEU A 61 2.17 2.09 5.65
N GLY A 62 2.91 1.01 5.42
CA GLY A 62 3.48 0.70 4.11
C GLY A 62 2.50 -0.08 3.25
N VAL A 63 2.42 0.26 1.97
CA VAL A 63 1.67 -0.48 0.93
C VAL A 63 2.62 -0.81 -0.22
N THR A 64 2.58 -2.04 -0.73
CA THR A 64 3.33 -2.43 -1.92
C THR A 64 2.50 -3.33 -2.82
N LEU A 65 2.75 -3.26 -4.12
CA LEU A 65 2.17 -4.16 -5.10
C LEU A 65 3.17 -5.25 -5.45
N LEU A 66 2.69 -6.48 -5.59
CA LEU A 66 3.51 -7.61 -5.99
C LEU A 66 2.88 -8.42 -7.11
N HIS A 67 3.68 -8.78 -8.10
CA HIS A 67 3.25 -9.70 -9.15
C HIS A 67 2.89 -11.07 -8.52
N PRO A 68 1.72 -11.65 -8.78
CA PRO A 68 1.26 -12.85 -8.06
C PRO A 68 2.14 -14.08 -8.32
N ALA A 69 2.82 -14.14 -9.46
CA ALA A 69 3.76 -15.23 -9.76
C ALA A 69 5.12 -15.11 -9.04
N ASP A 70 5.45 -13.97 -8.42
CA ASP A 70 6.72 -13.78 -7.72
C ASP A 70 6.69 -14.39 -6.32
N ARG A 71 6.90 -15.71 -6.26
CA ARG A 71 6.92 -16.47 -5.01
C ARG A 71 8.09 -16.08 -4.10
N GLY A 72 9.23 -15.69 -4.67
CA GLY A 72 10.43 -15.33 -3.92
C GLY A 72 10.21 -14.03 -3.14
N ALA A 73 9.71 -13.00 -3.82
CA ALA A 73 9.32 -11.77 -3.17
C ALA A 73 8.20 -12.01 -2.16
N ARG A 74 7.17 -12.81 -2.50
CA ARG A 74 6.07 -13.11 -1.56
C ARG A 74 6.58 -13.68 -0.24
N ALA A 75 7.46 -14.68 -0.32
CA ALA A 75 8.05 -15.30 0.86
C ALA A 75 8.90 -14.31 1.66
N ALA A 76 9.70 -13.48 0.99
CA ALA A 76 10.50 -12.45 1.64
C ALA A 76 9.62 -11.42 2.38
N PHE A 77 8.64 -10.82 1.70
CA PHE A 77 7.72 -9.84 2.30
C PHE A 77 6.94 -10.44 3.48
N SER A 78 6.43 -11.66 3.34
CA SER A 78 5.75 -12.36 4.44
C SER A 78 6.68 -12.58 5.64
N SER A 79 7.93 -12.99 5.40
CA SER A 79 8.93 -13.15 6.47
C SER A 79 9.29 -11.84 7.19
N TRP A 80 9.02 -10.69 6.56
CA TRP A 80 9.26 -9.36 7.12
C TRP A 80 8.02 -8.76 7.78
N GLY A 81 6.92 -9.53 7.88
CA GLY A 81 5.68 -9.13 8.55
C GLY A 81 4.67 -8.43 7.65
N TRP A 82 4.88 -8.40 6.33
CA TRP A 82 3.88 -7.88 5.41
C TRP A 82 2.72 -8.86 5.25
N GLN A 83 1.50 -8.32 5.20
CA GLN A 83 0.27 -9.09 5.09
C GLN A 83 -0.35 -8.92 3.70
N ASN A 84 -0.83 -10.00 3.10
CA ASN A 84 -1.53 -9.93 1.82
C ASN A 84 -2.99 -9.54 2.03
N LEU A 85 -3.38 -8.39 1.47
CA LEU A 85 -4.73 -7.84 1.59
C LEU A 85 -5.64 -8.25 0.41
N GLY A 86 -5.08 -8.88 -0.63
CA GLY A 86 -5.83 -9.33 -1.81
C GLY A 86 -5.22 -8.82 -3.11
N GLU A 87 -6.01 -8.80 -4.17
CA GLU A 87 -5.60 -8.37 -5.52
C GLU A 87 -6.25 -7.03 -5.89
N VAL A 88 -5.51 -6.17 -6.59
CA VAL A 88 -6.10 -4.96 -7.19
C VAL A 88 -6.67 -5.31 -8.55
N VAL A 89 -7.99 -5.27 -8.66
CA VAL A 89 -8.71 -5.47 -9.93
C VAL A 89 -8.89 -4.11 -10.62
N GLY A 90 -8.87 -4.10 -11.95
CA GLY A 90 -9.10 -2.88 -12.74
C GLY A 90 -7.87 -1.99 -12.95
N MET A 91 -6.68 -2.42 -12.50
CA MET A 91 -5.43 -1.79 -12.92
C MET A 91 -5.06 -2.19 -14.34
N HIS A 92 -4.41 -1.28 -15.06
CA HIS A 92 -3.89 -1.55 -16.40
C HIS A 92 -2.77 -2.59 -16.31
N GLY A 93 -2.95 -3.75 -16.96
CA GLY A 93 -1.97 -4.83 -16.97
C GLY A 93 -2.60 -6.18 -17.29
N ALA A 94 -1.76 -7.15 -17.66
CA ALA A 94 -2.23 -8.51 -17.97
C ALA A 94 -2.60 -9.33 -16.72
N VAL A 95 -2.14 -8.89 -15.54
CA VAL A 95 -2.26 -9.64 -14.29
C VAL A 95 -2.60 -8.68 -13.15
N ALA A 96 -3.58 -9.07 -12.31
CA ALA A 96 -3.93 -8.34 -11.11
C ALA A 96 -2.80 -8.47 -10.06
N PRO A 97 -2.14 -7.37 -9.66
CA PRO A 97 -1.11 -7.45 -8.63
C PRO A 97 -1.75 -7.65 -7.26
N CYS A 98 -1.04 -8.36 -6.39
CA CYS A 98 -1.47 -8.46 -5.00
C CYS A 98 -1.00 -7.25 -4.20
N VAL A 99 -1.87 -6.75 -3.32
CA VAL A 99 -1.57 -5.71 -2.34
C VAL A 99 -0.99 -6.35 -1.09
N LEU A 100 0.15 -5.87 -0.65
CA LEU A 100 0.72 -6.19 0.64
C LEU A 100 0.76 -4.93 1.50
N THR A 101 0.48 -5.08 2.80
CA THR A 101 0.54 -3.98 3.78
C THR A 101 1.47 -4.31 4.95
N LEU A 102 2.10 -3.27 5.50
CA LEU A 102 2.89 -3.34 6.73
C LEU A 102 2.48 -2.20 7.65
N SER A 103 1.84 -2.52 8.77
CA SER A 103 1.47 -1.54 9.81
C SER A 103 2.55 -1.44 10.89
N ALA A 104 2.91 -0.22 11.26
CA ALA A 104 3.76 0.07 12.41
C ALA A 104 3.04 -0.20 13.74
N GLU A 105 1.70 -0.12 13.76
CA GLU A 105 0.87 -0.26 14.97
C GLU A 105 0.88 -1.69 15.58
N GLY A 106 1.36 -2.69 14.84
CA GLY A 106 1.45 -4.09 15.28
C GLY A 106 2.89 -4.60 15.46
N GLN A 107 3.91 -3.77 15.24
CA GLN A 107 5.29 -4.17 15.52
C GLN A 107 5.57 -3.95 17.01
N PRO A 108 5.93 -4.99 17.79
CA PRO A 108 6.40 -4.77 19.15
C PRO A 108 7.59 -3.84 19.04
N SER A 109 7.43 -2.63 19.58
CA SER A 109 8.52 -1.66 19.70
C SER A 109 9.69 -2.39 20.34
N ALA A 110 10.70 -2.76 19.55
CA ALA A 110 11.97 -3.19 20.09
C ALA A 110 12.57 -1.94 20.72
N ARG A 111 12.22 -1.74 22.00
CA ARG A 111 12.81 -0.74 22.89
C ARG A 111 14.33 -0.80 22.69
N ARG A 112 14.89 0.29 22.16
CA ARG A 112 16.30 0.63 22.38
C ARG A 112 16.35 1.72 23.41
#